data_AF-A0A7C0Y2V4-F1
#
_entry.id   AF-A0A7C0Y2V4-F1
#
_cell.length_a   1.000
_cell.length_b   1.000
_cell.length_c   1.000
_cell.angle_alpha   90.00
_cell.angle_beta   90.00
_cell.angle_gamma   90.00
#
_symmetry.space_group_name_H-M   'P 1'
#
loop_
_entity.id
_entity.type
_entity.pdbx_description
1 polymer ?
#
loop_
_entity_poly.entity_id
_entity_poly.type
_entity_poly.pdbx_seq_one_letter_code
_entity_poly.pdbx_strand_id
1 'polypeptide(L)'
;MYLIQLYNNYFLTEVILLGRAKVIKTLPLLLLATLIFLGLTVNSLIPVEKEVKYAEKVVILSIDAARADITYELASEGKLPGFKRIMDEGVYAEGMIVSFPSATAVSHAVISTGAPPMITGITGNKIHLLGMPVYKSVAGFDGSYLKAEPLWIAADR
;
A
#
# COMPACT_ATOMS: atom_id res chain seq x y z
N MET A 1 -77.31 -2.63 -38.02
CA MET A 1 -76.48 -2.99 -36.84
C MET A 1 -75.15 -3.67 -37.22
N TYR A 2 -75.08 -4.50 -38.28
CA TYR A 2 -73.85 -5.20 -38.70
C TYR A 2 -72.70 -4.32 -39.26
N LEU A 3 -73.00 -3.20 -39.92
CA LEU A 3 -71.99 -2.33 -40.54
C LEU A 3 -71.07 -1.60 -39.55
N ILE A 4 -71.58 -1.25 -38.37
CA ILE A 4 -70.81 -0.57 -37.30
C ILE A 4 -69.81 -1.54 -36.64
N GLN A 5 -70.18 -2.83 -36.56
CA GLN A 5 -69.36 -3.86 -35.93
C GLN A 5 -68.14 -4.24 -36.78
N LEU A 6 -68.31 -4.25 -38.12
CA LEU A 6 -67.21 -4.45 -39.06
C LEU A 6 -66.21 -3.29 -39.02
N TYR A 7 -66.67 -2.03 -39.03
CA TYR A 7 -65.79 -0.86 -39.01
C TYR A 7 -64.94 -0.78 -37.73
N ASN A 8 -65.54 -1.08 -36.56
CA ASN A 8 -64.81 -1.15 -35.29
C ASN A 8 -63.76 -2.27 -35.29
N ASN A 9 -64.07 -3.43 -35.88
CA ASN A 9 -63.10 -4.52 -36.00
C ASN A 9 -61.93 -4.15 -36.92
N TYR A 10 -62.16 -3.50 -38.07
CA TYR A 10 -61.07 -3.06 -38.95
C TYR A 10 -60.17 -2.01 -38.29
N PHE A 11 -60.77 -1.02 -37.62
CA PHE A 11 -60.01 0.03 -36.90
C PHE A 11 -59.17 -0.55 -35.75
N LEU A 12 -59.73 -1.46 -34.95
CA LEU A 12 -58.98 -2.18 -33.90
C LEU A 12 -57.84 -3.00 -34.50
N THR A 13 -58.06 -3.65 -35.65
CA THR A 13 -57.04 -4.46 -36.32
C THR A 13 -55.88 -3.60 -36.85
N GLU A 14 -56.17 -2.44 -37.46
CA GLU A 14 -55.13 -1.51 -37.92
C GLU A 14 -54.33 -0.90 -36.76
N VAL A 15 -54.98 -0.50 -35.66
CA VAL A 15 -54.30 0.04 -34.47
C VAL A 15 -53.37 -1.01 -33.84
N ILE A 16 -53.79 -2.27 -33.77
CA ILE A 16 -52.97 -3.39 -33.28
C ILE A 16 -51.80 -3.67 -34.23
N LEU A 17 -52.01 -3.64 -35.54
CA LEU A 17 -50.95 -3.82 -36.55
C LEU A 17 -49.93 -2.67 -36.54
N LEU A 18 -50.38 -1.41 -36.41
CA LEU A 18 -49.54 -0.23 -36.24
C LEU A 18 -48.73 -0.28 -34.95
N GLY A 19 -49.36 -0.71 -33.84
CA GLY A 19 -48.68 -0.96 -32.57
C GLY A 19 -47.59 -2.02 -32.69
N ARG A 20 -47.91 -3.18 -33.29
CA ARG A 20 -46.95 -4.27 -33.55
C ARG A 20 -45.80 -3.84 -34.44
N ALA A 21 -46.06 -3.08 -35.50
CA ALA A 21 -45.02 -2.57 -36.40
C ALA A 21 -44.09 -1.56 -35.71
N LYS A 22 -44.60 -0.73 -34.79
CA LYS A 22 -43.78 0.17 -33.95
C LYS A 22 -42.92 -0.63 -32.97
N VAL A 23 -43.49 -1.62 -32.28
CA VAL A 23 -42.77 -2.48 -31.33
C VAL A 23 -41.65 -3.26 -32.04
N ILE A 24 -41.90 -3.83 -33.22
CA ILE A 24 -40.89 -4.57 -34.00
C ILE A 24 -39.74 -3.65 -34.43
N LYS A 25 -40.02 -2.38 -34.76
CA LYS A 25 -39.00 -1.39 -35.13
C LYS A 25 -38.21 -0.84 -33.95
N THR A 26 -38.79 -0.76 -32.75
CA THR A 26 -38.11 -0.29 -31.53
C THR A 26 -37.37 -1.40 -30.77
N LEU A 27 -37.72 -2.66 -30.99
CA LEU A 27 -37.08 -3.84 -30.39
C LEU A 27 -35.56 -3.93 -30.63
N PRO A 28 -35.01 -3.74 -31.85
CA PRO A 28 -33.56 -3.76 -32.06
C PRO A 28 -32.87 -2.57 -31.38
N LEU A 29 -33.54 -1.43 -31.25
CA LEU A 29 -33.00 -0.25 -30.56
C LEU A 29 -32.89 -0.48 -29.04
N LEU A 30 -33.91 -1.12 -28.44
CA LEU A 30 -33.91 -1.54 -27.04
C LEU A 30 -32.85 -2.60 -26.77
N LEU A 31 -32.72 -3.61 -27.65
CA LEU A 31 -31.68 -4.63 -27.57
C LEU A 31 -30.28 -4.04 -27.63
N LEU A 32 -30.07 -3.09 -28.55
CA LEU A 32 -28.81 -2.36 -28.68
C LEU A 32 -28.52 -1.52 -27.43
N ALA A 33 -29.52 -0.81 -26.90
CA ALA A 33 -29.37 -0.02 -25.67
C ALA A 33 -29.05 -0.92 -24.46
N THR A 34 -29.69 -2.10 -24.34
CA THR A 34 -29.36 -3.07 -23.28
C THR A 34 -27.97 -3.67 -23.45
N LEU A 35 -27.51 -3.94 -24.68
CA LEU A 35 -26.17 -4.44 -24.94
C LEU A 35 -25.09 -3.41 -24.59
N ILE A 36 -25.32 -2.13 -24.93
CA ILE A 36 -24.43 -1.02 -24.57
C ILE A 36 -24.40 -0.84 -23.04
N PHE A 37 -25.56 -0.88 -22.39
CA PHE A 37 -25.67 -0.76 -20.93
C PHE A 37 -24.95 -1.91 -20.22
N LEU A 38 -25.10 -3.15 -20.73
CA LEU A 38 -24.41 -4.31 -20.20
C LEU A 38 -22.88 -4.17 -20.37
N GLY A 39 -22.42 -3.76 -21.55
CA GLY A 39 -21.00 -3.51 -21.82
C GLY A 39 -20.38 -2.43 -20.93
N LEU A 40 -21.11 -1.36 -20.61
CA LEU A 40 -20.67 -0.31 -19.69
C LEU A 40 -20.50 -0.83 -18.25
N THR A 41 -21.43 -1.68 -17.77
CA THR A 41 -21.33 -2.25 -16.42
C THR A 41 -20.16 -3.23 -16.26
N VAL A 42 -19.79 -3.96 -17.33
CA VAL A 42 -18.69 -4.93 -17.29
C VAL A 42 -17.34 -4.20 -17.15
N ASN A 43 -17.16 -3.03 -17.78
CA ASN A 43 -15.93 -2.24 -17.66
C ASN A 43 -15.69 -1.70 -16.24
N SER A 44 -16.74 -1.52 -15.42
CA SER A 44 -16.59 -1.08 -14.02
C SER A 44 -16.17 -2.21 -13.07
N LEU A 45 -16.26 -3.47 -13.50
CA LEU A 45 -15.88 -4.65 -12.71
C LEU A 45 -14.46 -5.13 -13.00
N ILE A 46 -13.82 -4.64 -14.07
CA ILE A 46 -12.42 -4.92 -14.35
C ILE A 46 -11.61 -4.01 -13.41
N PRO A 47 -10.88 -4.57 -12.42
CA PRO A 47 -9.98 -3.77 -11.61
C PRO A 47 -8.92 -3.20 -12.56
N VAL A 48 -8.88 -1.88 -12.71
CA VAL A 48 -7.76 -1.22 -13.37
C VAL A 48 -6.53 -1.60 -12.55
N GLU A 49 -5.62 -2.36 -13.14
CA GLU A 49 -4.33 -2.66 -12.54
C GLU A 49 -3.65 -1.32 -12.25
N LYS A 50 -3.63 -0.96 -10.96
CA LYS A 50 -3.07 0.32 -10.54
C LYS A 50 -1.56 0.22 -10.74
N GLU A 51 -1.04 0.95 -11.72
CA GLU A 51 0.39 1.03 -11.99
C GLU A 51 1.12 1.36 -10.68
N VAL A 52 1.98 0.45 -10.23
CA VAL A 52 2.77 0.63 -9.02
C VAL A 52 3.88 1.62 -9.36
N LYS A 53 3.67 2.89 -9.02
CA LYS A 53 4.74 3.88 -9.05
C LYS A 53 5.65 3.65 -7.84
N TYR A 54 6.87 3.18 -8.11
CA TYR A 54 7.92 3.12 -7.11
C TYR A 54 8.44 4.52 -6.78
N ALA A 55 8.88 4.71 -5.54
CA ALA A 55 9.52 5.96 -5.14
C ALA A 55 10.89 6.08 -5.81
N GLU A 56 11.18 7.24 -6.40
CA GLU A 56 12.49 7.52 -7.01
C GLU A 56 13.60 7.71 -5.97
N LYS A 57 13.24 8.02 -4.73
CA LYS A 57 14.16 8.30 -3.63
C LYS A 57 13.64 7.72 -2.33
N VAL A 58 14.56 7.15 -1.55
CA VAL A 58 14.29 6.61 -0.22
C VAL A 58 15.20 7.32 0.77
N VAL A 59 14.63 7.82 1.86
CA VAL A 59 15.37 8.43 2.97
C VAL A 59 15.07 7.64 4.24
N ILE A 60 16.12 7.15 4.90
CA ILE A 60 16.01 6.49 6.20
C ILE A 60 16.48 7.47 7.27
N LEU A 61 15.60 7.75 8.23
CA LEU A 61 15.89 8.58 9.39
C LEU A 61 15.91 7.70 10.64
N SER A 62 17.11 7.45 11.18
CA SER A 62 17.28 6.74 12.45
C SER A 62 17.57 7.75 13.57
N ILE A 63 16.71 7.79 14.58
CA ILE A 63 16.83 8.72 15.71
C ILE A 63 17.15 7.90 16.96
N ASP A 64 18.31 8.16 17.56
CA ASP A 64 18.77 7.40 18.72
C ASP A 64 17.81 7.59 19.90
N ALA A 65 17.54 6.48 20.61
CA ALA A 65 16.66 6.42 21.77
C ALA A 65 15.23 7.00 21.59
N ALA A 66 14.73 7.11 20.35
CA ALA A 66 13.35 7.53 20.07
C ALA A 66 12.34 6.43 20.43
N ARG A 67 12.01 6.31 21.72
CA ARG A 67 10.98 5.39 22.19
C ARG A 67 9.60 5.78 21.67
N ALA A 68 8.84 4.80 21.20
CA ALA A 68 7.55 5.01 20.54
C ALA A 68 6.53 5.71 21.46
N ASP A 69 6.40 5.24 22.71
CA ASP A 69 5.47 5.80 23.71
C ASP A 69 5.68 7.30 23.92
N ILE A 70 6.90 7.71 24.25
CA ILE A 70 7.26 9.11 24.50
C ILE A 70 7.12 9.94 23.22
N THR A 71 7.55 9.39 22.07
CA THR A 71 7.51 10.11 20.79
C THR A 71 6.07 10.40 20.37
N TYR A 72 5.17 9.43 20.49
CA TYR A 72 3.77 9.58 20.11
C TYR A 72 3.00 10.47 21.07
N GLU A 73 3.31 10.42 22.37
CA GLU A 73 2.77 11.35 23.37
C GLU A 73 3.15 12.79 23.02
N LEU A 74 4.45 13.08 22.87
CA LEU A 74 4.93 14.43 22.53
C LEU A 74 4.42 14.93 21.17
N ALA A 75 4.25 14.05 20.19
CA ALA A 75 3.62 14.39 18.91
C ALA A 75 2.15 14.76 19.08
N SER A 76 1.40 14.01 19.89
CA SER A 76 -0.03 14.25 20.18
C SER A 76 -0.24 15.55 20.94
N GLU A 77 0.69 15.94 21.81
CA GLU A 77 0.72 17.25 22.49
C GLU A 77 1.13 18.41 21.58
N GLY A 78 1.46 18.15 20.31
CA GLY A 78 1.89 19.17 19.35
C GLY A 78 3.35 19.62 19.49
N LYS A 79 4.15 18.98 20.34
CA LYS A 79 5.58 19.32 20.55
C LYS A 79 6.48 18.79 19.44
N LEU A 80 6.05 17.73 18.74
CA LEU A 80 6.76 17.12 17.61
C LEU A 80 5.92 17.18 16.33
N PRO A 81 5.78 18.35 15.69
CA PRO A 81 4.87 18.55 14.55
C PRO A 81 5.23 17.68 13.32
N GLY A 82 6.52 17.39 13.10
CA GLY A 82 6.94 16.49 12.01
C GLY A 82 6.46 15.05 12.21
N PHE A 83 6.61 14.52 13.43
CA PHE A 83 6.09 13.19 13.77
C PHE A 83 4.57 13.15 13.74
N LYS A 84 3.91 14.20 14.25
CA LYS A 84 2.44 14.31 14.19
C LYS A 84 1.94 14.20 12.75
N ARG A 85 2.59 14.89 11.81
CA ARG A 85 2.27 14.80 10.40
C ARG A 85 2.46 13.40 9.82
N ILE A 86 3.55 12.70 10.18
CA ILE A 86 3.78 11.31 9.75
C ILE A 86 2.69 10.38 10.31
N MET A 87 2.26 10.59 11.55
CA MET A 87 1.19 9.80 12.17
C MET A 87 -0.18 10.04 11.52
N ASP A 88 -0.46 11.28 11.09
CA ASP A 88 -1.75 11.65 10.49
C ASP A 88 -1.85 11.30 9.00
N GLU A 89 -0.77 11.51 8.24
CA GLU A 89 -0.75 11.38 6.77
C GLU A 89 -0.05 10.10 6.28
N GLY A 90 0.68 9.42 7.16
CA GLY A 90 1.54 8.29 6.82
C GLY A 90 1.11 6.97 7.43
N VAL A 91 2.07 6.05 7.50
CA VAL A 91 1.90 4.74 8.15
C VAL A 91 2.91 4.64 9.28
N TYR A 92 2.45 4.22 10.45
CA TYR A 92 3.29 3.99 11.62
C TYR A 92 2.83 2.73 12.35
N ALA A 93 3.71 2.15 13.17
CA ALA A 93 3.42 1.00 14.01
C ALA A 93 3.19 1.42 15.47
N GLU A 94 2.61 0.55 16.30
CA GLU A 94 2.50 0.79 17.75
C GLU A 94 3.88 0.94 18.42
N GLY A 95 4.88 0.25 17.88
CA GLY A 95 6.28 0.37 18.29
C GLY A 95 7.17 -0.58 17.48
N MET A 96 8.47 -0.49 17.72
CA MET A 96 9.47 -1.37 17.10
C MET A 96 10.13 -2.25 18.16
N ILE A 97 10.07 -3.57 17.97
CA ILE A 97 10.83 -4.51 18.81
C ILE A 97 12.29 -4.45 18.39
N VAL A 98 13.16 -4.06 19.32
CA VAL A 98 14.61 -3.96 19.09
C VAL A 98 15.30 -5.30 19.34
N SER A 99 16.44 -5.51 18.67
CA SER A 99 17.32 -6.65 18.95
C SER A 99 17.89 -6.58 20.35
N PHE A 100 18.23 -7.75 20.93
CA PHE A 100 19.04 -7.81 22.14
C PHE A 100 20.54 -7.96 21.81
N PRO A 101 21.45 -7.19 22.45
CA PRO A 101 21.15 -6.12 23.40
C PRO A 101 20.63 -4.87 22.69
N SER A 102 19.78 -4.10 23.37
CA SER A 102 19.19 -2.85 22.87
C SER A 102 20.19 -1.69 22.95
N ALA A 103 21.36 -1.86 22.32
CA ALA A 103 22.45 -0.89 22.29
C ALA A 103 22.51 -0.20 20.91
N THR A 104 22.89 1.08 20.87
CA THR A 104 22.89 1.92 19.66
C THR A 104 23.58 1.26 18.46
N ALA A 105 24.84 0.85 18.61
CA ALA A 105 25.60 0.23 17.51
C ALA A 105 24.94 -1.06 17.00
N VAL A 106 24.37 -1.85 17.92
CA VAL A 106 23.70 -3.11 17.61
C VAL A 106 22.41 -2.84 16.82
N SER A 107 21.54 -1.97 17.33
CA SER A 107 20.29 -1.61 16.66
C SER A 107 20.52 -1.03 15.28
N HIS A 108 21.52 -0.15 15.11
CA HIS A 108 21.85 0.42 13.81
C HIS A 108 22.40 -0.63 12.83
N ALA A 109 23.21 -1.58 13.29
CA ALA A 109 23.70 -2.69 12.46
C ALA A 109 22.56 -3.63 12.02
N VAL A 110 21.59 -3.89 12.90
CA VAL A 110 20.43 -4.72 12.59
C VAL A 110 19.51 -4.01 11.60
N ILE A 111 19.22 -2.72 11.80
CA ILE A 111 18.42 -1.92 10.87
C ILE A 111 19.07 -1.85 9.49
N SER A 112 20.40 -1.66 9.43
CA SER A 112 21.09 -1.50 8.15
C SER A 112 21.19 -2.79 7.36
N THR A 113 21.21 -3.97 8.00
CA THR A 113 21.48 -5.25 7.33
C THR A 113 20.28 -6.21 7.31
N GLY A 114 19.28 -5.99 8.16
CA GLY A 114 18.18 -6.93 8.39
C GLY A 114 18.60 -8.22 9.12
N ALA A 115 19.85 -8.36 9.52
CA ALA A 115 20.39 -9.56 10.16
C ALA A 115 20.51 -9.40 11.69
N PRO A 116 20.40 -10.49 12.49
CA PRO A 116 20.53 -10.40 13.94
C PRO A 116 21.98 -10.16 14.39
N PRO A 117 22.23 -9.73 15.64
CA PRO A 117 23.58 -9.36 16.12
C PRO A 117 24.65 -10.44 15.95
N MET A 118 24.25 -11.72 16.05
CA MET A 118 25.14 -12.86 15.82
C MET A 118 25.68 -12.93 14.38
N ILE A 119 24.90 -12.44 13.41
CA ILE A 119 25.26 -12.42 11.98
C ILE A 119 25.93 -11.10 11.61
N THR A 120 25.46 -9.97 12.15
CA THR A 120 26.10 -8.66 11.89
C THR A 120 27.50 -8.57 12.49
N GLY A 121 27.77 -9.33 13.56
CA GLY A 121 29.03 -9.29 14.31
C GLY A 121 29.13 -8.12 15.30
N ILE A 122 28.16 -7.20 15.28
CA ILE A 122 28.09 -6.06 16.21
C ILE A 122 27.20 -6.44 17.38
N THR A 123 27.82 -6.73 18.52
CA THR A 123 27.15 -7.25 19.73
C THR A 123 27.06 -6.24 20.87
N GLY A 124 27.62 -5.03 20.69
CA GLY A 124 27.53 -3.94 21.66
C GLY A 124 28.15 -2.65 21.12
N ASN A 125 27.98 -1.55 21.86
CA ASN A 125 28.67 -0.28 21.54
C ASN A 125 30.20 -0.40 21.66
N LYS A 126 30.66 -1.35 22.47
CA LYS A 126 32.04 -1.85 22.52
C LYS A 126 32.00 -3.35 22.32
N ILE A 127 32.86 -3.86 21.45
CA ILE A 127 32.98 -5.28 21.17
C ILE A 127 34.39 -5.77 21.51
N HIS A 128 34.47 -6.97 22.06
CA HIS A 128 35.72 -7.65 22.32
C HIS A 128 35.95 -8.66 21.18
N LEU A 129 37.06 -8.54 20.46
CA LEU A 129 37.38 -9.44 19.36
C LEU A 129 38.28 -10.57 19.84
N LEU A 130 38.15 -11.73 19.21
CA LEU A 130 39.00 -12.88 19.46
C LEU A 130 40.47 -12.49 19.31
N GLY A 131 41.30 -12.91 20.28
CA GLY A 131 42.73 -12.59 20.33
C GLY A 131 43.08 -11.25 21.00
N MET A 132 42.10 -10.41 21.34
CA MET A 132 42.38 -9.19 22.10
C MET A 132 42.63 -9.48 23.60
N PRO A 133 43.49 -8.72 24.29
CA PRO A 133 43.56 -8.75 25.74
C PRO A 133 42.19 -8.45 26.37
N VAL A 134 41.86 -9.08 27.50
CA VAL A 134 40.52 -8.99 28.15
C VAL A 134 40.07 -7.55 28.43
N TYR A 135 41.01 -6.64 28.70
CA TYR A 135 40.73 -5.24 29.02
C TYR A 135 40.67 -4.32 27.78
N LYS A 136 40.84 -4.86 26.57
CA LYS A 136 40.77 -4.10 25.31
C LYS A 136 39.44 -4.37 24.61
N SER A 137 38.93 -3.38 23.90
CA SER A 137 37.75 -3.50 23.03
C SER A 137 37.89 -2.53 21.87
N VAL A 138 37.08 -2.75 20.83
CA VAL A 138 36.91 -1.83 19.71
C VAL A 138 35.50 -1.25 19.72
N ALA A 139 35.29 -0.14 19.02
CA ALA A 139 33.99 0.51 18.92
C ALA A 139 33.08 -0.29 17.97
N GLY A 140 31.87 -0.63 18.42
CA GLY A 140 30.87 -1.29 17.57
C GLY A 140 30.28 -0.41 16.47
N PHE A 141 30.62 0.89 16.47
CA PHE A 141 30.22 1.85 15.44
C PHE A 141 31.14 1.83 14.21
N ASP A 142 32.28 1.15 14.31
CA ASP A 142 33.20 1.02 13.19
C ASP A 142 32.67 -0.03 12.20
N GLY A 143 32.22 0.45 11.05
CA GLY A 143 31.62 -0.36 9.99
C GLY A 143 32.55 -1.41 9.41
N SER A 144 33.88 -1.33 9.63
CA SER A 144 34.82 -2.38 9.20
C SER A 144 34.62 -3.71 9.93
N TYR A 145 33.96 -3.71 11.09
CA TYR A 145 33.60 -4.92 11.83
C TYR A 145 32.21 -5.47 11.47
N LEU A 146 31.45 -4.78 10.61
CA LEU A 146 30.15 -5.24 10.16
C LEU A 146 30.33 -6.40 9.18
N LYS A 147 29.80 -7.58 9.53
CA LYS A 147 29.96 -8.81 8.74
C LYS A 147 28.84 -9.05 7.74
N ALA A 148 27.67 -8.47 7.99
CA ALA A 148 26.51 -8.58 7.12
C ALA A 148 26.45 -7.39 6.15
N GLU A 149 25.94 -7.63 4.95
CA GLU A 149 25.80 -6.60 3.93
C GLU A 149 24.76 -5.55 4.33
N PRO A 150 25.11 -4.25 4.38
CA PRO A 150 24.16 -3.20 4.67
C PRO A 150 23.41 -2.73 3.42
N LEU A 151 22.24 -2.13 3.63
CA LEU A 151 21.32 -1.68 2.59
C LEU A 151 21.96 -0.78 1.53
N TRP A 152 22.85 0.13 1.91
CA TRP A 152 23.50 1.03 0.94
C TRP A 152 24.49 0.32 0.01
N ILE A 153 25.05 -0.83 0.44
CA ILE A 153 25.87 -1.68 -0.46
C ILE A 153 24.95 -2.50 -1.35
N ALA A 154 23.85 -3.03 -0.81
CA ALA A 154 22.86 -3.77 -1.60
C ALA A 154 22.21 -2.88 -2.67
N ALA A 155 21.98 -1.60 -2.37
CA ALA A 155 21.35 -0.63 -3.28
C ALA A 155 22.30 -0.07 -4.35
N ASP A 156 23.61 -0.20 -4.18
CA ASP A 156 24.63 0.25 -5.15
C ASP A 156 24.89 -0.80 -6.26
N ARG A 157 24.29 -2.00 -6.15
CA ARG A 157 24.38 -3.08 -7.15
C ARG A 157 23.36 -2.93 -8.27
#